data_AF-A0A644SPI0-F1
#
_entry.id   AF-A0A644SPI0-F1
#
_cell.length_a   1.000
_cell.length_b   1.000
_cell.length_c   1.000
_cell.angle_alpha   90.00
_cell.angle_beta   90.00
_cell.angle_gamma   90.00
#
_symmetry.space_group_name_H-M   'P 1'
#
loop_
_entity.id
_entity.type
_entity.pdbx_description
1 polymer ?
#
loop_
_entity_poly.entity_id
_entity_poly.type
_entity_poly.pdbx_seq_one_letter_code
_entity_poly.pdbx_strand_id
1 'polypeptide(L)'
;MQFEIIRDENGKHQIGGEIPQDFTIPKNEFLGGFHYLGLIDNSDPLFSWLPFKVNLIHPIYTDEYFVFLDYSNPNSPTIIEPTDTASSTSAFDEINKDSKVIWEGVKVSLEEKEEIDEFESIGICGQPEWLQDAEIPKCPKSGKSMKFLCQLGSFSDIKSTFSNVVPTDGMAQYFEKLNFWCDGNLYIFIEPTTKTMCYTMQNT
;
A
#
# COMPACT_ATOMS: atom_id res chain seq x y z
N MET A 1 -9.73 6.12 18.48
CA MET A 1 -8.34 5.80 18.81
C MET A 1 -7.61 5.64 17.50
N GLN A 2 -6.64 6.49 17.27
CA GLN A 2 -5.74 6.47 16.12
C GLN A 2 -4.36 6.02 16.57
N PHE A 3 -3.64 5.39 15.67
CA PHE A 3 -2.28 4.95 15.91
C PHE A 3 -1.39 5.44 14.79
N GLU A 4 -0.28 6.06 15.14
CA GLU A 4 0.75 6.43 14.19
C GLU A 4 1.69 5.24 13.92
N ILE A 5 2.06 5.05 12.66
CA ILE A 5 3.15 4.14 12.27
C ILE A 5 4.47 4.87 12.49
N ILE A 6 5.26 4.40 13.46
CA ILE A 6 6.55 4.99 13.83
C ILE A 6 7.71 4.03 13.53
N ARG A 7 8.88 4.58 13.19
CA ARG A 7 10.11 3.78 13.02
C ARG A 7 10.49 3.12 14.34
N ASP A 8 10.71 1.80 14.31
CA ASP A 8 11.14 1.01 15.47
C ASP A 8 11.86 -0.26 15.00
N GLU A 9 13.15 -0.39 15.31
CA GLU A 9 13.98 -1.55 14.94
C GLU A 9 13.51 -2.88 15.59
N ASN A 10 12.74 -2.79 16.67
CA ASN A 10 12.09 -3.93 17.31
C ASN A 10 10.64 -4.12 16.86
N GLY A 11 10.16 -3.25 15.95
CA GLY A 11 8.84 -3.29 15.38
C GLY A 11 8.54 -4.61 14.68
N LYS A 12 7.29 -5.05 14.82
CA LYS A 12 6.80 -6.29 14.22
C LYS A 12 6.41 -6.12 12.75
N HIS A 13 6.22 -4.87 12.33
CA HIS A 13 5.78 -4.52 10.99
C HIS A 13 6.95 -3.99 10.17
N GLN A 14 6.76 -3.89 8.87
CA GLN A 14 7.72 -3.30 7.96
C GLN A 14 7.00 -2.46 6.91
N ILE A 15 7.56 -1.32 6.52
CA ILE A 15 7.17 -0.56 5.33
C ILE A 15 8.35 -0.54 4.36
N GLY A 16 8.06 -0.70 3.06
CA GLY A 16 9.07 -0.89 2.02
C GLY A 16 9.84 -2.21 2.13
N GLY A 17 11.01 -2.25 1.51
CA GLY A 17 11.90 -3.41 1.46
C GLY A 17 11.71 -4.30 0.23
N GLU A 18 12.46 -5.40 0.21
CA GLU A 18 12.43 -6.39 -0.87
C GLU A 18 11.25 -7.36 -0.72
N ILE A 19 10.78 -7.89 -1.85
CA ILE A 19 9.77 -8.95 -1.88
C ILE A 19 10.31 -10.19 -1.14
N PRO A 20 9.59 -10.74 -0.14
CA PRO A 20 10.00 -11.97 0.53
C PRO A 20 10.14 -13.14 -0.45
N GLN A 21 11.12 -14.02 -0.22
CA GLN A 21 11.43 -15.14 -1.13
C GLN A 21 10.24 -16.10 -1.33
N ASP A 22 9.39 -16.25 -0.33
CA ASP A 22 8.22 -17.11 -0.32
C ASP A 22 6.93 -16.39 -0.76
N PHE A 23 7.01 -15.11 -1.15
CA PHE A 23 5.88 -14.32 -1.62
C PHE A 23 5.91 -14.13 -3.13
N THR A 24 4.78 -14.40 -3.79
CA THR A 24 4.64 -14.27 -5.25
C THR A 24 3.66 -13.16 -5.59
N ILE A 25 4.16 -12.14 -6.29
CA ILE A 25 3.35 -11.06 -6.88
C ILE A 25 2.41 -11.65 -7.96
N PRO A 26 1.12 -11.27 -8.00
CA PRO A 26 0.20 -11.71 -9.05
C PRO A 26 0.69 -11.25 -10.43
N LYS A 27 0.55 -12.14 -11.42
CA LYS A 27 0.79 -11.78 -12.82
C LYS A 27 -0.19 -10.66 -13.23
N ASN A 28 0.33 -9.66 -13.91
CA ASN A 28 -0.39 -8.46 -14.32
C ASN A 28 0.33 -7.80 -15.51
N GLU A 29 -0.31 -6.82 -16.11
CA GLU A 29 0.22 -5.99 -17.19
C GLU A 29 0.23 -4.49 -16.85
N PHE A 30 0.11 -4.15 -15.56
CA PHE A 30 0.14 -2.76 -15.10
C PHE A 30 1.45 -2.08 -15.49
N LEU A 31 1.38 -0.79 -15.79
CA LEU A 31 2.55 0.07 -15.90
C LEU A 31 3.29 0.08 -14.55
N GLY A 32 4.59 -0.22 -14.56
CA GLY A 32 5.42 -0.40 -13.35
C GLY A 32 5.13 -1.67 -12.54
N GLY A 33 4.10 -2.44 -12.87
CA GLY A 33 3.69 -3.62 -12.13
C GLY A 33 3.30 -3.35 -10.67
N PHE A 34 3.14 -4.43 -9.90
CA PHE A 34 2.94 -4.33 -8.44
C PHE A 34 4.26 -4.06 -7.73
N HIS A 35 4.18 -3.14 -6.77
CA HIS A 35 5.25 -2.79 -5.86
C HIS A 35 5.01 -3.44 -4.50
N TYR A 36 6.08 -3.87 -3.83
CA TYR A 36 6.00 -4.33 -2.44
C TYR A 36 6.12 -3.15 -1.50
N LEU A 37 5.11 -3.00 -0.64
CA LEU A 37 4.97 -1.85 0.26
C LEU A 37 5.28 -2.18 1.71
N GLY A 38 5.48 -3.46 2.03
CA GLY A 38 5.81 -3.91 3.38
C GLY A 38 4.90 -5.01 3.89
N LEU A 39 4.76 -5.08 5.21
CA LEU A 39 4.21 -6.20 5.94
C LEU A 39 3.52 -5.74 7.22
N ILE A 40 2.27 -6.19 7.41
CA ILE A 40 1.55 -6.10 8.68
C ILE A 40 1.49 -7.48 9.33
N ASP A 41 1.91 -7.57 10.59
CA ASP A 41 2.09 -8.83 11.30
C ASP A 41 0.96 -9.02 12.32
N ASN A 42 0.18 -10.09 12.16
CA ASN A 42 -0.97 -10.37 13.00
C ASN A 42 -0.62 -10.94 14.38
N SER A 43 0.67 -11.11 14.70
CA SER A 43 1.14 -11.35 16.07
C SER A 43 1.18 -10.06 16.91
N ASP A 44 0.99 -8.89 16.30
CA ASP A 44 0.67 -7.67 17.03
C ASP A 44 -0.75 -7.73 17.60
N PRO A 45 -0.96 -7.48 18.91
CA PRO A 45 -2.30 -7.48 19.50
C PRO A 45 -3.32 -6.58 18.78
N LEU A 46 -2.91 -5.43 18.24
CA LEU A 46 -3.78 -4.51 17.49
C LEU A 46 -4.29 -5.12 16.19
N PHE A 47 -3.54 -6.07 15.63
CA PHE A 47 -3.86 -6.79 14.40
C PHE A 47 -4.20 -8.26 14.63
N SER A 48 -4.46 -8.69 15.87
CA SER A 48 -4.86 -10.06 16.21
C SER A 48 -6.16 -10.52 15.53
N TRP A 49 -6.95 -9.58 15.00
CA TRP A 49 -8.15 -9.84 14.21
C TRP A 49 -7.85 -10.21 12.75
N LEU A 50 -6.61 -10.02 12.28
CA LEU A 50 -6.20 -10.44 10.94
C LEU A 50 -6.02 -11.96 10.89
N PRO A 51 -6.58 -12.62 9.86
CA PRO A 51 -6.51 -14.08 9.72
C PRO A 51 -5.11 -14.59 9.35
N PHE A 52 -4.19 -13.72 8.93
CA PHE A 52 -2.81 -14.04 8.55
C PHE A 52 -1.95 -12.76 8.58
N LYS A 53 -0.64 -12.94 8.49
CA LYS A 53 0.35 -11.88 8.27
C LYS A 53 0.24 -11.36 6.84
N VAL A 54 -0.01 -10.06 6.66
CA VAL A 54 -0.38 -9.47 5.37
C VAL A 54 0.82 -8.80 4.72
N ASN A 55 1.31 -9.37 3.62
CA ASN A 55 2.21 -8.66 2.71
C ASN A 55 1.41 -7.59 1.96
N LEU A 56 1.91 -6.36 1.92
CA LEU A 56 1.26 -5.24 1.27
C LEU A 56 1.84 -5.05 -0.14
N ILE A 57 0.98 -5.04 -1.15
CA ILE A 57 1.39 -4.78 -2.54
C ILE A 57 0.39 -3.88 -3.25
N HIS A 58 0.88 -3.03 -4.14
CA HIS A 58 0.01 -2.18 -4.97
C HIS A 58 0.74 -1.72 -6.26
N PRO A 59 0.04 -1.54 -7.40
CA PRO A 59 0.59 -0.82 -8.55
C PRO A 59 0.48 0.70 -8.30
N ILE A 60 1.39 1.26 -7.50
CA ILE A 60 1.26 2.66 -7.01
C ILE A 60 1.36 3.74 -8.10
N TYR A 61 1.86 3.41 -9.29
CA TYR A 61 2.00 4.35 -10.40
C TYR A 61 0.83 4.30 -11.39
N THR A 62 -0.22 3.51 -11.11
CA THR A 62 -1.39 3.42 -11.98
C THR A 62 -2.56 4.26 -11.47
N ASP A 63 -3.42 4.70 -12.38
CA ASP A 63 -4.63 5.50 -12.09
C ASP A 63 -5.82 4.66 -11.58
N GLU A 64 -5.57 3.43 -11.13
CA GLU A 64 -6.62 2.54 -10.65
C GLU A 64 -7.21 3.04 -9.32
N TYR A 65 -8.51 3.36 -9.34
CA TYR A 65 -9.19 3.85 -8.14
C TYR A 65 -9.32 2.77 -7.05
N PHE A 66 -9.66 1.54 -7.46
CA PHE A 66 -9.70 0.37 -6.58
C PHE A 66 -8.93 -0.80 -7.15
N VAL A 67 -8.02 -1.37 -6.35
CA VAL A 67 -7.37 -2.64 -6.63
C VAL A 67 -7.80 -3.66 -5.58
N PHE A 68 -8.53 -4.68 -6.01
CA PHE A 68 -9.01 -5.77 -5.15
C PHE A 68 -8.16 -7.01 -5.36
N LEU A 69 -7.65 -7.57 -4.25
CA LEU A 69 -6.82 -8.77 -4.25
C LEU A 69 -7.43 -9.87 -3.39
N ASP A 70 -7.36 -11.10 -3.88
CA ASP A 70 -7.71 -12.30 -3.14
C ASP A 70 -6.48 -12.91 -2.46
N TYR A 71 -6.43 -12.84 -1.13
CA TYR A 71 -5.42 -13.46 -0.28
C TYR A 71 -5.88 -14.81 0.31
N SER A 72 -6.78 -15.53 -0.37
CA SER A 72 -7.12 -16.92 0.00
C SER A 72 -5.86 -17.78 0.18
N ASN A 73 -4.82 -17.55 -0.65
CA ASN A 73 -3.44 -17.92 -0.39
C ASN A 73 -2.64 -16.66 0.05
N PRO A 74 -2.27 -16.53 1.34
CA PRO A 74 -1.58 -15.34 1.86
C PRO A 74 -0.27 -14.97 1.17
N ASN A 75 0.42 -15.95 0.59
CA ASN A 75 1.74 -15.78 -0.02
C ASN A 75 1.70 -15.72 -1.55
N SER A 76 0.52 -15.83 -2.16
CA SER A 76 0.34 -15.74 -3.60
C SER A 76 -1.05 -15.20 -3.91
N PRO A 77 -1.30 -13.90 -3.65
CA PRO A 77 -2.59 -13.31 -3.93
C PRO A 77 -2.89 -13.28 -5.43
N THR A 78 -4.17 -13.14 -5.77
CA THR A 78 -4.63 -12.97 -7.16
C THR A 78 -5.45 -11.71 -7.31
N ILE A 79 -5.47 -11.12 -8.51
CA ILE A 79 -6.23 -9.91 -8.79
C ILE A 79 -7.70 -10.29 -8.98
N ILE A 80 -8.59 -9.60 -8.28
CA ILE A 80 -10.03 -9.66 -8.48
C ILE A 80 -10.45 -8.54 -9.42
N GLU A 81 -10.01 -7.31 -9.14
CA GLU A 81 -10.23 -6.12 -9.97
C GLU A 81 -9.02 -5.17 -9.87
N PRO A 82 -8.70 -4.41 -10.93
CA PRO A 82 -9.35 -4.45 -12.25
C PRO A 82 -9.02 -5.74 -13.02
N THR A 83 -9.96 -6.22 -13.82
CA THR A 83 -9.78 -7.41 -14.67
C THR A 83 -8.92 -7.17 -15.92
N ASP A 84 -8.89 -5.95 -16.46
CA ASP A 84 -8.02 -5.53 -17.56
C ASP A 84 -6.86 -4.67 -17.04
N THR A 85 -5.78 -5.33 -16.63
CA THR A 85 -4.59 -4.62 -16.13
C THR A 85 -3.76 -3.96 -17.25
N ALA A 86 -4.01 -4.31 -18.52
CA ALA A 86 -3.22 -3.82 -19.65
C ALA A 86 -3.70 -2.46 -20.15
N SER A 87 -4.97 -2.11 -19.89
CA SER A 87 -5.55 -0.79 -20.22
C SER A 87 -5.22 0.30 -19.20
N SER A 88 -4.55 -0.05 -18.10
CA SER A 88 -4.24 0.87 -17.02
C SER A 88 -3.34 2.02 -17.49
N THR A 89 -3.65 3.22 -17.03
CA THR A 89 -2.89 4.44 -17.32
C THR A 89 -2.08 4.89 -16.09
N SER A 90 -1.19 5.85 -16.30
CA SER A 90 -0.31 6.43 -15.29
C SER A 90 -0.30 7.93 -15.47
N ALA A 91 -0.32 8.67 -14.37
CA ALA A 91 -0.03 10.11 -14.36
C ALA A 91 1.43 10.44 -14.72
N PHE A 92 2.32 9.44 -14.72
CA PHE A 92 3.75 9.55 -15.05
C PHE A 92 4.03 8.95 -16.43
N ASP A 93 4.47 9.79 -17.37
CA ASP A 93 4.85 9.39 -18.72
C ASP A 93 6.12 8.51 -18.75
N GLU A 94 6.93 8.57 -17.69
CA GLU A 94 8.20 7.84 -17.56
C GLU A 94 8.02 6.37 -17.15
N ILE A 95 6.82 6.01 -16.68
CA ILE A 95 6.52 4.66 -16.23
C ILE A 95 6.10 3.79 -17.41
N ASN A 96 6.78 2.66 -17.56
CA ASN A 96 6.45 1.61 -18.52
C ASN A 96 6.36 0.25 -17.81
N LYS A 97 6.06 -0.83 -18.55
CA LYS A 97 5.88 -2.18 -17.99
C LYS A 97 7.13 -2.75 -17.30
N ASP A 98 8.32 -2.25 -17.64
CA ASP A 98 9.61 -2.68 -17.07
C ASP A 98 10.09 -1.76 -15.95
N SER A 99 9.38 -0.67 -15.66
CA SER A 99 9.71 0.26 -14.57
C SER A 99 9.63 -0.46 -13.22
N LYS A 100 10.62 -0.21 -12.37
CA LYS A 100 10.74 -0.80 -11.04
C LYS A 100 11.36 0.20 -10.09
N VAL A 101 10.70 0.40 -8.95
CA VAL A 101 11.23 1.13 -7.80
C VAL A 101 11.19 0.21 -6.58
N ILE A 102 12.25 0.24 -5.77
CA ILE A 102 12.37 -0.50 -4.51
C ILE A 102 12.75 0.51 -3.45
N TRP A 103 12.12 0.44 -2.28
CA TRP A 103 12.42 1.30 -1.14
C TRP A 103 13.15 0.56 -0.04
N GLU A 104 13.78 1.32 0.84
CA GLU A 104 14.34 0.78 2.08
C GLU A 104 13.27 0.04 2.89
N GLY A 105 13.67 -1.07 3.51
CA GLY A 105 12.81 -1.80 4.44
C GLY A 105 12.96 -1.20 5.83
N VAL A 106 11.93 -0.53 6.32
CA VAL A 106 11.92 0.13 7.62
C VAL A 106 11.02 -0.66 8.54
N LYS A 107 11.56 -1.10 9.68
CA LYS A 107 10.73 -1.72 10.73
C LYS A 107 9.94 -0.66 11.47
N VAL A 108 8.69 -0.98 11.77
CA VAL A 108 7.76 -0.04 12.38
C VAL A 108 6.91 -0.68 13.49
N SER A 109 6.52 0.17 14.42
CA SER A 109 5.58 -0.10 15.51
C SER A 109 4.40 0.86 15.42
N LEU A 110 3.36 0.60 16.22
CA LEU A 110 2.20 1.48 16.34
C LEU A 110 2.20 2.20 17.69
N GLU A 111 2.09 3.51 17.66
CA GLU A 111 1.96 4.35 18.85
C GLU A 111 0.59 5.03 18.87
N GLU A 112 -0.14 4.92 19.98
CA GLU A 112 -1.39 5.64 20.16
C GLU A 112 -1.11 7.14 20.29
N LYS A 113 -1.80 7.96 19.47
CA LYS A 113 -1.68 9.41 19.52
C LYS A 113 -3.05 10.09 19.47
N GLU A 114 -3.13 11.25 20.13
CA GLU A 114 -4.33 12.10 20.08
C GLU A 114 -4.42 12.86 18.75
N GLU A 115 -3.27 13.33 18.25
CA GLU A 115 -3.13 14.02 16.97
C GLU A 115 -1.90 13.44 16.23
N ILE A 116 -2.04 13.24 14.93
CA ILE A 116 -0.98 12.74 14.05
C ILE A 116 -0.75 13.79 12.97
N ASP A 117 0.51 14.16 12.74
CA ASP A 117 0.88 15.04 11.63
C ASP A 117 1.00 14.21 10.35
N GLU A 118 0.03 14.33 9.46
CA GLU A 118 0.00 13.59 8.19
C GLU A 118 1.19 13.92 7.27
N PHE A 119 1.83 15.09 7.44
CA PHE A 119 2.99 15.53 6.66
C PHE A 119 4.32 15.01 7.20
N GLU A 120 4.33 14.39 8.37
CA GLU A 120 5.53 13.76 8.95
C GLU A 120 5.37 12.24 9.12
N SER A 121 4.13 11.76 9.15
CA SER A 121 3.83 10.37 9.43
C SER A 121 4.15 9.42 8.28
N ILE A 122 4.60 8.20 8.62
CA ILE A 122 4.64 7.08 7.68
C ILE A 122 3.23 6.64 7.28
N GLY A 123 2.29 6.73 8.22
CA GLY A 123 0.93 6.27 8.04
C GLY A 123 0.16 6.08 9.33
N ILE A 124 -1.12 5.76 9.20
CA ILE A 124 -2.09 5.76 10.29
C ILE A 124 -2.85 4.43 10.34
N CYS A 125 -3.13 3.95 11.54
CA CYS A 125 -4.01 2.81 11.81
C CYS A 125 -5.18 3.23 12.72
N GLY A 126 -6.20 2.37 12.81
CA GLY A 126 -7.39 2.60 13.63
C GLY A 126 -8.54 3.20 12.82
N GLN A 127 -8.49 4.51 12.51
CA GLN A 127 -9.48 5.18 11.66
C GLN A 127 -8.76 5.89 10.50
N PRO A 128 -9.27 5.79 9.25
CA PRO A 128 -8.70 6.48 8.11
C PRO A 128 -8.89 7.99 8.22
N GLU A 129 -7.93 8.74 7.70
CA GLU A 129 -7.99 10.19 7.54
C GLU A 129 -8.12 10.50 6.04
N TRP A 130 -9.33 10.86 5.62
CA TRP A 130 -9.66 11.02 4.21
C TRP A 130 -9.27 12.40 3.68
N LEU A 131 -8.57 12.42 2.54
CA LEU A 131 -8.26 13.67 1.83
C LEU A 131 -9.47 14.21 1.06
N GLN A 132 -10.31 13.30 0.56
CA GLN A 132 -11.51 13.60 -0.23
C GLN A 132 -12.75 12.90 0.36
N ASP A 133 -13.85 12.85 -0.41
CA ASP A 133 -15.04 12.09 0.00
C ASP A 133 -14.70 10.62 0.28
N ALA A 134 -15.22 10.13 1.40
CA ALA A 134 -14.93 8.80 1.92
C ALA A 134 -15.87 7.74 1.33
N GLU A 135 -15.33 6.78 0.58
CA GLU A 135 -16.04 5.55 0.24
C GLU A 135 -15.38 4.35 0.90
N ILE A 136 -16.04 3.77 1.91
CA ILE A 136 -15.61 2.49 2.48
C ILE A 136 -15.93 1.39 1.48
N PRO A 137 -14.93 0.66 0.95
CA PRO A 137 -15.17 -0.31 -0.10
C PRO A 137 -16.00 -1.50 0.41
N LYS A 138 -16.80 -2.07 -0.50
CA LYS A 138 -17.50 -3.34 -0.28
C LYS A 138 -16.70 -4.47 -0.90
N CYS A 139 -16.57 -5.56 -0.16
CA CYS A 139 -15.91 -6.76 -0.64
C CYS A 139 -16.66 -7.34 -1.86
N PRO A 140 -16.01 -7.52 -3.02
CA PRO A 140 -16.66 -8.03 -4.23
C PRO A 140 -17.18 -9.48 -4.07
N LYS A 141 -16.59 -10.26 -3.15
CA LYS A 141 -17.00 -11.66 -2.90
C LYS A 141 -18.20 -11.80 -1.97
N SER A 142 -18.30 -10.95 -0.96
CA SER A 142 -19.29 -11.10 0.11
C SER A 142 -20.33 -9.98 0.16
N GLY A 143 -20.11 -8.86 -0.53
CA GLY A 143 -20.93 -7.65 -0.46
C GLY A 143 -20.84 -6.88 0.86
N LYS A 144 -20.05 -7.36 1.84
CA LYS A 144 -19.88 -6.72 3.14
C LYS A 144 -18.93 -5.54 3.04
N SER A 145 -19.15 -4.51 3.86
CA SER A 145 -18.17 -3.44 4.06
C SER A 145 -16.85 -4.01 4.56
N MET A 146 -15.75 -3.51 4.02
CA MET A 146 -14.40 -3.93 4.39
C MET A 146 -13.91 -3.16 5.61
N LYS A 147 -13.04 -3.79 6.40
CA LYS A 147 -12.45 -3.18 7.59
C LYS A 147 -11.15 -2.47 7.20
N PHE A 148 -11.00 -1.22 7.66
CA PHE A 148 -9.76 -0.47 7.50
C PHE A 148 -8.59 -1.18 8.20
N LEU A 149 -7.49 -1.35 7.47
CA LEU A 149 -6.25 -1.93 7.96
C LEU A 149 -5.29 -0.83 8.37
N CYS A 150 -4.85 -0.02 7.40
CA CYS A 150 -3.96 1.10 7.59
C CYS A 150 -4.02 2.05 6.39
N GLN A 151 -3.47 3.24 6.58
CA GLN A 151 -3.21 4.26 5.59
C GLN A 151 -1.70 4.50 5.56
N LEU A 152 -1.12 4.69 4.37
CA LEU A 152 0.28 5.06 4.18
C LEU A 152 0.36 6.40 3.45
N GLY A 153 1.26 7.27 3.91
CA GLY A 153 1.42 8.63 3.39
C GLY A 153 2.68 8.82 2.55
N SER A 154 2.61 9.76 1.61
CA SER A 154 3.73 10.12 0.72
C SER A 154 4.84 10.94 1.37
N PHE A 155 4.55 11.56 2.51
CA PHE A 155 5.48 12.46 3.20
C PHE A 155 6.48 11.73 4.10
N SER A 156 6.38 10.40 4.17
CA SER A 156 7.39 9.58 4.82
C SER A 156 8.78 9.79 4.19
N ASP A 157 9.82 9.67 5.00
CA ASP A 157 11.21 9.78 4.54
C ASP A 157 11.78 8.45 4.01
N ILE A 158 10.92 7.50 3.65
CA ILE A 158 11.30 6.15 3.17
C ILE A 158 11.89 6.26 1.76
N LYS A 159 13.22 6.14 1.66
CA LYS A 159 13.98 6.37 0.42
C LYS A 159 13.95 5.18 -0.53
N SER A 160 14.00 5.45 -1.83
CA SER A 160 14.28 4.43 -2.84
C SER A 160 15.72 3.91 -2.68
N THR A 161 15.89 2.59 -2.68
CA THR A 161 17.20 1.92 -2.73
C THR A 161 17.57 1.52 -4.16
N PHE A 162 16.57 1.38 -5.03
CA PHE A 162 16.75 1.09 -6.44
C PHE A 162 15.62 1.73 -7.25
N SER A 163 15.96 2.30 -8.40
CA SER A 163 15.01 2.68 -9.44
C SER A 163 15.69 2.54 -10.80
N ASN A 164 14.96 2.01 -11.79
CA ASN A 164 15.38 2.07 -13.20
C ASN A 164 14.59 3.13 -14.00
N VAL A 165 13.74 3.91 -13.33
CA VAL A 165 12.97 4.99 -13.93
C VAL A 165 13.90 6.17 -14.19
N VAL A 166 13.82 6.74 -15.39
CA VAL A 166 14.56 7.96 -15.75
C VAL A 166 13.57 9.12 -15.74
N PRO A 167 13.49 9.90 -14.64
CA PRO A 167 12.50 10.96 -14.51
C PRO A 167 12.78 12.11 -15.48
N THR A 168 11.71 12.76 -15.95
CA THR A 168 11.83 14.07 -16.59
C THR A 168 12.07 15.18 -15.56
N ASP A 169 12.44 16.37 -16.03
CA ASP A 169 12.71 17.52 -15.18
C ASP A 169 11.52 17.82 -14.24
N GLY A 170 11.76 17.77 -12.94
CA GLY A 170 10.75 18.01 -11.90
C GLY A 170 10.03 16.76 -11.38
N MET A 171 10.19 15.60 -12.01
CA MET A 171 9.51 14.37 -11.59
C MET A 171 10.34 13.45 -10.67
N ALA A 172 11.64 13.73 -10.49
CA ALA A 172 12.54 12.88 -9.74
C ALA A 172 12.05 12.57 -8.31
N GLN A 173 11.43 13.55 -7.63
CA GLN A 173 10.95 13.41 -6.26
C GLN A 173 9.95 12.27 -6.06
N TYR A 174 9.16 11.91 -7.08
CA TYR A 174 8.15 10.85 -7.02
C TYR A 174 8.74 9.43 -7.12
N PHE A 175 10.03 9.32 -7.45
CA PHE A 175 10.76 8.05 -7.54
C PHE A 175 11.88 7.93 -6.50
N GLU A 176 12.25 9.02 -5.83
CA GLU A 176 13.31 9.05 -4.79
C GLU A 176 12.83 8.59 -3.41
N LYS A 177 11.52 8.65 -3.16
CA LYS A 177 10.88 8.26 -1.89
C LYS A 177 9.60 7.47 -2.16
N LEU A 178 9.09 6.81 -1.13
CA LEU A 178 7.78 6.17 -1.19
C LEU A 178 6.71 7.25 -1.30
N ASN A 179 6.07 7.33 -2.46
CA ASN A 179 5.09 8.34 -2.80
C ASN A 179 3.86 7.68 -3.43
N PHE A 180 2.68 8.16 -3.08
CA PHE A 180 1.40 7.65 -3.54
C PHE A 180 0.69 8.76 -4.32
N TRP A 181 0.57 8.60 -5.63
CA TRP A 181 -0.23 9.45 -6.51
C TRP A 181 0.02 10.98 -6.39
N CYS A 182 1.27 11.41 -6.52
CA CYS A 182 1.66 12.82 -6.42
C CYS A 182 1.34 13.44 -5.05
N ASP A 183 1.97 12.91 -4.00
CA ASP A 183 1.85 13.42 -2.62
C ASP A 183 0.50 13.14 -1.93
N GLY A 184 -0.17 12.05 -2.33
CA GLY A 184 -1.39 11.53 -1.73
C GLY A 184 -1.18 10.46 -0.66
N ASN A 185 -2.26 9.73 -0.38
CA ASN A 185 -2.35 8.67 0.62
C ASN A 185 -2.89 7.38 0.00
N LEU A 186 -2.32 6.24 0.41
CA LEU A 186 -2.83 4.91 0.11
C LEU A 186 -3.64 4.37 1.29
N TYR A 187 -4.89 3.99 1.06
CA TYR A 187 -5.78 3.40 2.05
C TYR A 187 -5.97 1.92 1.77
N ILE A 188 -5.85 1.12 2.84
CA ILE A 188 -5.83 -0.34 2.74
C ILE A 188 -6.96 -0.91 3.60
N PHE A 189 -7.76 -1.78 3.00
CA PHE A 189 -8.91 -2.43 3.63
C PHE A 189 -8.86 -3.95 3.45
N ILE A 190 -9.50 -4.67 4.36
CA ILE A 190 -9.62 -6.13 4.30
C ILE A 190 -11.03 -6.59 4.72
N GLU A 191 -11.58 -7.57 4.01
CA GLU A 191 -12.67 -8.40 4.53
C GLU A 191 -12.06 -9.71 5.04
N PRO A 192 -11.94 -9.91 6.37
CA PRO A 192 -11.12 -10.97 6.93
C PRO A 192 -11.68 -12.38 6.66
N THR A 193 -12.99 -12.54 6.45
CA THR A 193 -13.59 -13.86 6.24
C THR A 193 -13.20 -14.43 4.88
N THR A 194 -13.33 -13.64 3.82
CA THR A 194 -13.01 -14.00 2.44
C THR A 194 -11.54 -13.74 2.09
N LYS A 195 -10.79 -13.12 3.01
CA LYS A 195 -9.39 -12.72 2.83
C LYS A 195 -9.21 -11.83 1.60
N THR A 196 -10.18 -10.94 1.38
CA THR A 196 -10.13 -9.99 0.26
C THR A 196 -9.52 -8.69 0.74
N MET A 197 -8.50 -8.21 0.07
CA MET A 197 -7.88 -6.90 0.29
C MET A 197 -8.39 -5.90 -0.74
N CYS A 198 -8.48 -4.63 -0.36
CA CYS A 198 -8.76 -3.52 -1.24
C CYS A 198 -7.77 -2.41 -0.96
N TYR A 199 -7.25 -1.82 -2.02
CA TYR A 199 -6.38 -0.67 -1.99
C TYR A 199 -7.04 0.45 -2.78
N THR A 200 -6.93 1.67 -2.27
CA THR A 200 -7.39 2.88 -2.97
C THR A 200 -6.47 4.04 -2.62
N MET A 201 -6.23 4.92 -3.57
CA MET A 201 -5.41 6.11 -3.36
C MET A 201 -6.29 7.36 -3.45
N GLN A 202 -5.93 8.38 -2.68
CA GLN A 202 -6.47 9.73 -2.86
C GLN A 202 -5.29 10.70 -2.87
N ASN A 203 -5.39 11.75 -3.67
CA ASN A 203 -4.49 12.90 -3.66
C ASN A 203 -5.30 14.20 -3.61
N THR A 204 -4.67 15.33 -3.32
CA THR A 204 -5.31 16.65 -3.25
C THR A 204 -5.24 17.40 -4.58
#